data_AF-A0A349J690-F1
#
_entry.id   AF-A0A349J690-F1
#
_cell.length_a   1.000
_cell.length_b   1.000
_cell.length_c   1.000
_cell.angle_alpha   90.00
_cell.angle_beta   90.00
_cell.angle_gamma   90.00
#
_symmetry.space_group_name_H-M   'P 1'
#
loop_
_entity.id
_entity.type
_entity.pdbx_description
1 polymer ?
#
loop_
_entity_poly.entity_id
_entity_poly.type
_entity_poly.pdbx_seq_one_letter_code
_entity_poly.pdbx_strand_id
1 'polypeptide(L)'
;MQIGDQRFAIPESAVNEIIRIDPQDPDDRIVALEGKDVYQLRNKVLSIVHLEDAFGEPRTCLDPASGAVIPDRRSRVTDRRQAQDAAETARWASRR
;
A
#
# COMPACT_ATOMS: atom_id res chain seq x y z
N MET A 1 1.51 -9.12 13.94
CA MET A 1 1.52 -7.94 13.04
C MET A 1 2.15 -6.77 13.77
N GLN A 2 2.81 -5.84 13.07
CA GLN A 2 3.40 -4.66 13.68
C GLN A 2 2.83 -3.40 13.01
N ILE A 3 2.47 -2.41 13.81
CA ILE A 3 1.99 -1.09 13.37
C ILE A 3 2.82 -0.10 14.18
N GLY A 4 3.59 0.77 13.50
CA GLY A 4 4.60 1.59 14.17
C GLY A 4 5.61 0.72 14.94
N ASP A 5 5.81 1.01 16.22
CA ASP A 5 6.66 0.24 17.14
C ASP A 5 5.88 -0.80 17.98
N GLN A 6 4.57 -0.90 17.77
CA GLN A 6 3.67 -1.74 18.56
C GLN A 6 3.35 -3.06 17.85
N ARG A 7 3.28 -4.14 18.65
CA ARG A 7 2.92 -5.48 18.17
C ARG A 7 1.46 -5.78 18.48
N PHE A 8 0.74 -6.19 17.44
CA PHE A 8 -0.66 -6.59 17.50
C PHE A 8 -0.82 -8.05 17.08
N ALA A 9 -1.83 -8.70 17.64
CA ALA A 9 -2.27 -10.04 17.27
C ALA A 9 -3.76 -10.01 16.93
N ILE A 10 -4.14 -10.79 15.91
CA ILE A 10 -5.54 -11.06 15.58
C ILE A 10 -5.76 -12.54 15.93
N PRO A 11 -6.82 -12.88 16.67
CA PRO A 11 -7.16 -14.27 16.93
C PRO A 11 -7.32 -15.05 15.62
N GLU A 12 -6.81 -16.27 15.55
CA GLU A 12 -6.89 -17.09 14.33
C GLU A 12 -8.34 -17.29 13.87
N SER A 13 -9.27 -17.50 14.80
CA SER A 13 -10.70 -17.65 14.51
C SER A 13 -11.35 -16.41 13.89
N ALA A 14 -10.71 -15.24 13.97
CA ALA A 14 -11.17 -14.00 13.35
C ALA A 14 -10.56 -13.76 11.95
N VAL A 15 -9.59 -14.59 11.53
CA VAL A 15 -8.94 -14.49 10.22
C VAL A 15 -9.59 -15.49 9.27
N ASN A 16 -10.22 -14.97 8.20
CA ASN A 16 -10.84 -15.84 7.21
C ASN A 16 -9.85 -16.30 6.13
N GLU A 17 -8.97 -15.40 5.67
CA GLU A 17 -7.98 -15.67 4.62
C GLU A 17 -6.85 -14.63 4.72
N ILE A 18 -5.62 -15.01 4.36
CA ILE A 18 -4.47 -14.09 4.23
C ILE A 18 -4.15 -14.01 2.74
N ILE A 19 -4.32 -12.82 2.16
CA ILE A 19 -4.05 -12.56 0.75
C ILE A 19 -2.73 -11.80 0.64
N ARG A 20 -1.88 -12.26 -0.28
CA ARG A 20 -0.69 -11.54 -0.71
C ARG A 20 -0.86 -11.16 -2.16
N ILE A 21 -0.77 -9.87 -2.44
CA ILE A 21 -0.91 -9.31 -3.78
C ILE A 21 0.38 -9.57 -4.57
N ASP A 22 0.27 -10.21 -5.73
CA ASP A 22 1.36 -10.36 -6.69
C ASP A 22 1.42 -9.13 -7.62
N PRO A 23 2.48 -8.30 -7.56
CA PRO A 23 2.60 -7.15 -8.44
C PRO A 23 2.76 -7.51 -9.94
N GLN A 24 3.02 -8.77 -10.28
CA GLN A 24 3.13 -9.23 -11.68
C GLN A 24 1.80 -9.65 -12.28
N ASP A 25 0.80 -9.96 -11.46
CA ASP A 25 -0.54 -10.32 -11.93
C ASP A 25 -1.39 -9.04 -12.09
N PRO A 26 -1.83 -8.70 -13.32
CA PRO A 26 -2.60 -7.49 -13.55
C PRO A 26 -4.01 -7.53 -12.94
N ASP A 27 -4.55 -8.71 -12.66
CA ASP A 27 -5.87 -8.92 -12.07
C ASP A 27 -5.80 -8.99 -10.53
N ASP A 28 -4.66 -9.39 -9.97
CA ASP A 28 -4.40 -9.35 -8.53
C ASP A 28 -3.98 -7.94 -8.07
N ARG A 29 -4.97 -7.05 -7.95
CA ARG A 29 -4.71 -5.65 -7.59
C ARG A 29 -5.83 -5.01 -6.81
N ILE A 30 -5.46 -4.03 -6.01
CA ILE A 30 -6.39 -3.09 -5.38
C ILE A 30 -6.79 -2.03 -6.41
N VAL A 31 -8.09 -1.72 -6.46
CA VAL A 31 -8.70 -0.78 -7.40
C VAL A 31 -9.47 0.29 -6.62
N ALA A 32 -9.52 1.52 -7.14
CA ALA A 32 -10.33 2.57 -6.55
C ALA A 32 -11.75 2.52 -7.16
N LEU A 33 -12.77 2.34 -6.32
CA LEU A 33 -14.18 2.37 -6.71
C LEU A 33 -14.91 3.40 -5.84
N GLU A 34 -15.53 4.40 -6.46
CA GLU A 34 -16.23 5.50 -5.77
C GLU A 34 -15.41 6.16 -4.65
N GLY A 35 -14.10 6.33 -4.90
CA GLY A 35 -13.18 6.95 -3.95
C GLY A 35 -12.73 6.08 -2.78
N LYS A 36 -13.09 4.79 -2.77
CA LYS A 36 -12.62 3.78 -1.81
C LYS A 36 -11.68 2.78 -2.48
N ASP A 37 -10.65 2.37 -1.76
CA ASP A 37 -9.78 1.29 -2.19
C ASP A 37 -10.47 -0.04 -1.91
N VAL A 38 -10.61 -0.86 -2.95
CA VAL A 38 -11.29 -2.15 -2.88
C VAL A 38 -10.46 -3.25 -3.54
N TYR A 39 -10.66 -4.48 -3.10
CA TYR A 39 -10.06 -5.68 -3.66
C TYR A 39 -11.13 -6.67 -4.08
N GLN A 40 -11.03 -7.21 -5.29
CA GLN A 40 -11.95 -8.22 -5.78
C GLN A 40 -11.44 -9.61 -5.40
N LEU A 41 -12.01 -10.21 -4.36
CA LEU A 41 -11.71 -11.58 -3.97
C LEU A 41 -12.78 -12.52 -4.52
N ARG A 42 -12.47 -13.18 -5.65
CA ARG A 42 -13.40 -14.07 -6.37
C ARG A 42 -14.70 -13.32 -6.71
N ASN A 43 -15.81 -13.69 -6.07
CA ASN A 43 -17.14 -13.10 -6.30
C ASN A 43 -17.50 -12.03 -5.25
N LYS A 44 -16.52 -11.49 -4.50
CA LYS A 44 -16.75 -10.50 -3.45
C LYS A 44 -15.87 -9.27 -3.64
N VAL A 45 -16.46 -8.10 -3.43
CA VAL A 45 -15.75 -6.82 -3.32
C VAL A 45 -15.46 -6.57 -1.85
N LEU A 46 -14.19 -6.44 -1.49
CA LEU A 46 -13.73 -6.17 -0.14
C LEU A 46 -13.19 -4.74 -0.06
N SER A 47 -13.67 -3.95 0.90
CA SER A 47 -13.07 -2.65 1.20
C SER A 47 -11.73 -2.83 1.90
N ILE A 48 -10.73 -2.07 1.47
CA ILE A 48 -9.40 -2.06 2.09
C ILE A 48 -9.29 -0.85 3.00
N VAL A 49 -8.68 -1.06 4.17
CA VAL A 49 -8.30 -0.01 5.11
C VAL A 49 -6.83 -0.16 5.44
N HIS A 50 -6.14 0.97 5.63
CA HIS A 50 -4.83 0.98 6.26
C HIS A 50 -5.02 0.82 7.76
N LEU A 51 -4.24 -0.05 8.38
CA LEU A 51 -4.34 -0.27 9.81
C LEU A 51 -3.80 0.94 10.57
N GLU A 52 -2.73 1.55 10.06
CA GLU A 52 -2.16 2.78 10.60
C GLU A 52 -3.25 3.85 10.79
N ASP A 53 -4.11 4.07 9.78
CA ASP A 53 -5.22 5.03 9.89
C ASP A 53 -6.24 4.62 10.96
N ALA A 54 -6.58 3.33 11.01
CA ALA A 54 -7.57 2.81 11.96
C ALA A 54 -7.09 2.92 13.41
N PHE A 55 -5.77 2.83 13.63
CA PHE A 55 -5.13 2.98 14.93
C PHE A 55 -4.64 4.42 15.21
N GLY A 56 -4.72 5.33 14.25
CA GLY A 56 -4.26 6.73 14.39
C GLY A 56 -2.74 6.90 14.33
N GLU A 57 -2.02 5.94 13.77
CA GLU A 57 -0.57 5.94 13.63
C GLU A 57 -0.12 6.53 12.28
N PRO A 58 1.09 7.13 12.20
CA PRO A 58 1.62 7.63 10.93
C PRO A 58 2.00 6.47 10.02
N ARG A 59 1.63 6.57 8.74
CA ARG A 59 2.03 5.60 7.72
C ARG A 59 3.53 5.70 7.43
N THR A 60 4.20 4.56 7.33
CA THR A 60 5.63 4.47 7.01
C THR A 60 5.91 3.35 6.02
N CYS A 61 7.01 3.44 5.29
CA CYS A 61 7.49 2.39 4.42
C CYS A 61 9.02 2.23 4.54
N LEU A 62 9.53 1.06 4.14
CA LEU A 62 10.96 0.82 4.05
C LEU A 62 11.47 1.36 2.71
N ASP A 63 12.47 2.24 2.77
CA ASP A 63 13.19 2.68 1.59
C ASP A 63 14.01 1.50 1.03
N PRO A 64 13.76 1.04 -0.21
CA PRO A 64 14.50 -0.08 -0.78
C PRO A 64 15.99 0.21 -1.00
N ALA A 65 16.40 1.48 -1.11
CA ALA A 65 17.80 1.84 -1.32
C ALA A 65 18.61 1.88 -0.02
N SER A 66 18.07 2.53 1.02
CA SER A 66 18.77 2.71 2.30
C SER A 66 18.38 1.73 3.39
N GLY A 67 17.25 1.02 3.23
CA GLY A 67 16.64 0.20 4.28
C GLY A 67 16.03 1.01 5.43
N ALA A 68 16.05 2.35 5.37
CA ALA A 68 15.50 3.21 6.41
C ALA A 68 13.96 3.20 6.39
N VAL A 69 13.35 3.33 7.57
CA VAL A 69 11.92 3.60 7.70
C VAL A 69 11.69 5.07 7.37
N ILE A 70 10.91 5.35 6.34
CA ILE A 70 10.57 6.70 5.89
C ILE A 70 9.04 6.90 5.94
N PRO A 71 8.56 8.14 6.04
CA PRO A 71 7.13 8.42 5.94
C PRO A 71 6.56 7.92 4.61
N ASP A 72 5.47 7.15 4.67
CA ASP A 72 4.76 6.78 3.46
C ASP A 72 4.09 8.04 2.91
N ARG A 73 4.41 8.34 1.66
CA ARG A 73 3.90 9.53 1.00
C ARG A 73 2.53 9.25 0.37
N ARG A 74 2.14 7.99 0.14
CA ARG A 74 0.92 7.59 -0.58
C ARG A 74 -0.32 8.05 0.17
N SER A 75 -1.23 8.73 -0.53
CA SER A 75 -2.53 9.08 0.02
C SER A 75 -3.51 7.90 -0.02
N ARG A 76 -3.36 6.98 -0.99
CA ARG A 76 -4.17 5.77 -1.18
C ARG A 76 -3.30 4.57 -1.56
N VAL A 77 -3.80 3.35 -1.32
CA VAL A 77 -3.10 2.12 -1.74
C VAL A 77 -2.97 2.08 -3.26
N THR A 78 -3.96 2.61 -3.97
CA THR A 78 -4.00 2.64 -5.45
C THR A 78 -3.14 3.75 -6.06
N ASP A 79 -2.45 4.56 -5.26
CA ASP A 79 -1.57 5.65 -5.74
C ASP A 79 -0.38 5.08 -6.54
N ARG A 80 -0.55 5.00 -7.87
CA ARG A 80 0.51 4.63 -8.81
C ARG A 80 1.25 5.88 -9.26
N ARG A 81 2.34 6.22 -8.58
CA ARG A 81 3.17 7.40 -8.86
C ARG A 81 4.04 7.33 -10.13
N GLN A 82 3.60 6.60 -11.15
CA GLN A 82 4.31 6.50 -12.43
C GLN A 82 4.62 7.88 -13.05
N ALA A 83 3.81 8.91 -12.77
CA ALA A 83 3.99 10.24 -13.32
C ALA A 83 5.11 11.08 -12.66
N GLN A 84 5.42 10.86 -11.38
CA GLN A 84 6.40 11.68 -10.66
C GLN A 84 7.83 11.19 -10.86
N ASP A 85 8.05 9.87 -10.84
CA ASP A 85 9.37 9.30 -11.11
C ASP A 85 9.82 9.57 -12.56
N ALA A 86 8.92 9.49 -13.54
CA ALA A 86 9.22 9.82 -14.93
C ALA A 86 9.59 11.30 -15.13
N ALA A 87 8.87 12.21 -14.47
CA ALA A 87 9.14 13.65 -14.54
C ALA A 87 10.44 14.03 -13.80
N GLU A 88 10.74 13.37 -12.68
CA GLU A 88 11.99 13.54 -11.96
C GLU A 88 13.16 13.01 -12.78
N THR A 89 13.08 11.77 -13.29
CA THR A 89 14.11 11.17 -14.17
C THR A 89 14.37 12.02 -15.42
N ALA A 90 13.32 12.58 -16.04
CA ALA A 90 13.46 13.50 -17.17
C ALA A 90 14.15 14.82 -16.79
N ARG A 91 13.92 15.35 -15.58
CA ARG A 91 14.58 16.55 -15.05
C ARG A 91 16.07 16.34 -14.73
N TRP A 92 16.47 15.14 -14.33
CA TRP A 92 17.88 14.77 -14.17
C TRP A 92 18.59 14.55 -15.51
N ALA A 93 17.88 14.03 -16.52
CA ALA A 93 18.42 13.79 -17.86
C ALA A 93 18.62 15.08 -18.69
N SER A 94 17.84 16.13 -18.44
CA SER A 94 17.88 17.42 -19.15
C SER A 94 18.87 18.43 -18.56
N ARG A 95 19.64 18.03 -17.54
CA ARG A 95 20.67 18.84 -16.88
C ARG A 95 22.09 18.35 -17.18
N ARG A 96 22.27 17.58 -18.26
CA ARG A 96 23.54 17.04 -18.75
C ARG A 96 23.80 17.49 -20.18
#